data_AF-A0A0F8UXS7-F1
#
_entry.id   AF-A0A0F8UXS7-F1
#
_cell.length_a   1.000
_cell.length_b   1.000
_cell.length_c   1.000
_cell.angle_alpha   90.00
_cell.angle_beta   90.00
_cell.angle_gamma   90.00
#
_symmetry.space_group_name_H-M   'P 1'
#
loop_
_entity.id
_entity.type
_entity.pdbx_description
1 polymer ?
#
loop_
_entity_poly.entity_id
_entity_poly.type
_entity_poly.pdbx_seq_one_letter_code
_entity_poly.pdbx_strand_id
1 'polypeptide(L)'
;MPNPPHELAIRSFDLLVSLELHAMNAHLDVWSLGSTTVTIGNWRKEADCCWGPVSTNTRLSFVVEVGLSESARNLALDARGWLETSSSSVKLVVTISIKQDGPEIILRRWELFPGRYGNVTRSSPPSARCTAFLKLSRINNTTSVTGESYMNGTTTTTTQLDLPFAKIVGRPPHQPLERDLVISDQKLRQFAEHIWTAQRLL
;
A
#
# COMPACT_ATOMS: atom_id res chain seq x y z
N MET A 1 2.35 6.18 -20.07
CA MET A 1 2.15 7.63 -20.20
C MET A 1 1.46 8.11 -18.94
N PRO A 2 1.77 9.30 -18.40
CA PRO A 2 1.06 9.82 -17.23
C PRO A 2 -0.42 9.97 -17.57
N ASN A 3 -1.26 9.25 -16.83
CA ASN A 3 -2.71 9.36 -16.94
C ASN A 3 -3.21 10.16 -15.73
N PRO A 4 -3.98 11.26 -15.88
CA PRO A 4 -4.33 12.12 -14.75
C PRO A 4 -4.96 11.41 -13.54
N PRO A 5 -5.89 10.44 -13.71
CA PRO A 5 -6.37 9.58 -12.61
C PRO A 5 -5.28 8.80 -11.87
N HIS A 6 -4.27 8.28 -12.59
CA HIS A 6 -3.16 7.52 -12.01
C HIS A 6 -2.25 8.44 -11.18
N GLU A 7 -1.83 9.56 -11.75
CA GLU A 7 -1.04 10.59 -11.05
C GLU A 7 -1.78 11.16 -9.83
N LEU A 8 -3.09 11.39 -9.96
CA LEU A 8 -3.90 11.89 -8.85
C LEU A 8 -4.01 10.88 -7.71
N ALA A 9 -4.11 9.59 -8.03
CA ALA A 9 -4.10 8.53 -7.03
C ALA A 9 -2.77 8.48 -6.28
N ILE A 10 -1.64 8.56 -6.99
CA ILE A 10 -0.29 8.64 -6.42
C ILE A 10 -0.20 9.82 -5.44
N ARG A 11 -0.50 11.03 -5.91
CA ARG A 11 -0.37 12.26 -5.09
C ARG A 11 -1.32 12.28 -3.91
N SER A 12 -2.55 11.83 -4.10
CA SER A 12 -3.54 11.80 -3.02
C SER A 12 -3.17 10.76 -1.95
N PHE A 13 -2.67 9.60 -2.35
CA PHE A 13 -2.25 8.56 -1.41
C PHE A 13 -1.00 8.99 -0.63
N ASP A 14 -0.01 9.59 -1.30
CA ASP A 14 1.19 10.13 -0.64
C ASP A 14 0.83 11.20 0.40
N LEU A 15 -0.11 12.10 0.07
CA LEU A 15 -0.62 13.09 1.02
C LEU A 15 -1.30 12.44 2.24
N LEU A 16 -2.12 11.40 2.03
CA LEU A 16 -2.78 10.70 3.13
C LEU A 16 -1.78 10.06 4.10
N VAL A 17 -0.73 9.42 3.58
CA VAL A 17 0.36 8.84 4.39
C VAL A 17 1.12 9.94 5.12
N SER A 18 1.45 11.02 4.42
CA SER A 18 2.17 12.17 4.99
C SER A 18 1.39 12.80 6.15
N LEU A 19 0.08 12.98 6.02
CA LEU A 19 -0.76 13.55 7.08
C LEU A 19 -0.78 12.68 8.35
N GLU A 20 -0.85 11.35 8.21
CA GLU A 20 -0.79 10.45 9.37
C GLU A 20 0.60 10.50 10.02
N LEU A 21 1.69 10.48 9.24
CA LEU A 21 3.05 10.60 9.78
C LEU A 21 3.27 11.91 10.53
N HIS A 22 2.73 13.03 10.02
CA HIS A 22 2.79 14.31 10.72
C HIS A 22 1.97 14.30 12.01
N ALA A 23 0.77 13.73 12.00
CA ALA A 23 -0.08 13.63 13.19
C ALA A 23 0.55 12.80 14.33
N MET A 24 1.53 11.96 14.01
CA MET A 24 2.29 11.15 14.97
C MET A 24 3.67 11.74 15.32
N ASN A 25 4.03 12.90 14.77
CA ASN A 25 5.39 13.46 14.84
C ASN A 25 6.50 12.54 14.28
N ALA A 26 6.15 11.61 13.38
CA ALA A 26 7.07 10.64 12.78
C ALA A 26 7.55 11.03 11.38
N HIS A 27 7.09 12.18 10.85
CA HIS A 27 7.43 12.66 9.50
C HIS A 27 8.92 12.93 9.27
N LEU A 28 9.71 13.14 10.34
CA LEU A 28 11.17 13.29 10.25
C LEU A 28 11.92 11.94 10.32
N ASP A 29 11.24 10.86 10.66
CA ASP A 29 11.83 9.52 10.77
C ASP A 29 11.70 8.71 9.47
N VAL A 30 10.94 9.21 8.50
CA VAL A 30 10.69 8.55 7.21
C VAL A 30 10.84 9.56 6.07
N TRP A 31 11.63 9.22 5.05
CA TRP A 31 11.66 9.97 3.80
C TRP A 31 10.58 9.46 2.85
N SER A 32 9.78 10.37 2.29
CA SER A 32 9.03 10.12 1.05
C SER A 32 10.00 10.30 -0.13
N LEU A 33 10.23 9.21 -0.85
CA LEU A 33 11.21 9.14 -1.94
C LEU A 33 10.54 9.23 -3.32
N GLY A 34 9.22 9.44 -3.36
CA GLY A 34 8.45 9.58 -4.60
C GLY A 34 8.62 8.40 -5.54
N SER A 35 8.77 8.68 -6.84
CA SER A 35 9.00 7.68 -7.88
C SER A 35 10.50 7.36 -8.04
N THR A 36 11.04 6.60 -7.09
CA THR A 36 12.44 6.16 -7.15
C THR A 36 12.56 4.85 -7.91
N THR A 37 13.43 4.81 -8.93
CA THR A 37 13.86 3.55 -9.54
C THR A 37 14.73 2.77 -8.57
N VAL A 38 14.29 1.58 -8.19
CA VAL A 38 15.06 0.67 -7.34
C VAL A 38 15.55 -0.51 -8.14
N THR A 39 16.81 -0.85 -7.93
CA THR A 39 17.40 -2.09 -8.41
C THR A 39 17.63 -3.00 -7.21
N ILE A 40 16.91 -4.13 -7.15
CA ILE A 40 17.04 -5.16 -6.12
C ILE A 40 17.54 -6.43 -6.82
N GLY A 41 18.84 -6.72 -6.72
CA GLY A 41 19.47 -7.79 -7.51
C GLY A 41 19.32 -7.53 -9.02
N ASN A 42 18.73 -8.49 -9.75
CA ASN A 42 18.45 -8.35 -11.19
C ASN A 42 17.07 -7.72 -11.49
N TRP A 43 16.28 -7.47 -10.46
CA TRP A 43 14.96 -6.88 -10.61
C TRP A 43 15.06 -5.36 -10.49
N ARG A 44 14.58 -4.64 -11.50
CA ARG A 44 14.62 -3.18 -11.56
C ARG A 44 13.22 -2.67 -11.88
N LYS A 45 12.68 -1.84 -11.00
CA LYS A 45 11.36 -1.21 -11.17
C LYS A 45 11.36 0.16 -10.51
N GLU A 46 10.58 1.08 -11.07
CA GLU A 46 10.27 2.37 -10.47
C GLU A 46 8.97 2.22 -9.68
N ALA A 47 9.02 2.56 -8.39
CA ALA A 47 7.82 2.62 -7.57
C ALA A 47 6.98 3.84 -7.96
N ASP A 48 5.66 3.76 -7.83
CA ASP A 48 4.80 4.93 -8.00
C ASP A 48 4.88 5.85 -6.76
N CYS A 49 4.91 5.27 -5.56
CA CYS A 49 5.33 5.96 -4.33
C CYS A 49 6.18 5.04 -3.48
N CYS A 50 7.18 5.58 -2.80
CA CYS A 50 7.93 4.79 -1.83
C CYS A 50 8.46 5.60 -0.65
N TRP A 51 8.64 4.90 0.47
CA TRP A 51 9.13 5.44 1.72
C TRP A 51 10.24 4.55 2.28
N GLY A 52 11.14 5.17 3.04
CA GLY A 52 12.17 4.47 3.79
C GLY A 52 12.53 5.21 5.09
N PRO A 53 12.94 4.50 6.15
CA PRO A 53 13.41 5.15 7.38
C PRO A 53 14.63 6.02 7.11
N VAL A 54 14.68 7.19 7.73
CA VAL A 54 15.80 8.12 7.57
C VAL A 54 17.10 7.46 8.02
N SER A 55 18.04 7.34 7.09
CA SER A 55 19.38 6.82 7.36
C SER A 55 20.36 7.23 6.26
N THR A 56 21.66 7.12 6.55
CA THR A 56 22.74 7.43 5.60
C THR A 56 22.72 6.57 4.34
N ASN A 57 22.11 5.38 4.41
CA ASN A 57 21.88 4.50 3.28
C ASN A 57 20.42 4.02 3.31
N THR A 58 19.50 4.95 3.05
CA THR A 58 18.06 4.71 3.16
C THR A 58 17.63 3.58 2.24
N ARG A 59 17.00 2.57 2.83
CA ARG A 59 16.42 1.44 2.11
C ARG A 59 14.91 1.51 2.21
N LEU A 60 14.21 1.14 1.13
CA LEU A 60 12.75 1.18 1.10
C LEU A 60 12.14 0.22 2.14
N SER A 61 11.11 0.68 2.83
CA SER A 61 10.32 -0.09 3.78
C SER A 61 8.87 -0.24 3.33
N PHE A 62 8.32 0.77 2.64
CA PHE A 62 6.94 0.80 2.17
C PHE A 62 6.88 1.29 0.71
N VAL A 63 6.10 0.59 -0.11
CA VAL A 63 5.90 0.91 -1.54
C VAL A 63 4.41 0.91 -1.89
N VAL A 64 4.01 1.81 -2.79
CA VAL A 64 2.71 1.82 -3.44
C VAL A 64 2.90 1.62 -4.95
N GLU A 65 2.06 0.77 -5.53
CA GLU A 65 1.95 0.53 -6.97
C GLU A 65 0.52 0.82 -7.40
N VAL A 66 0.36 1.66 -8.41
CA VAL A 66 -0.93 2.11 -8.93
C VAL A 66 -1.06 1.64 -10.37
N GLY A 67 -2.13 0.90 -10.65
CA GLY A 67 -2.42 0.37 -11.97
C GLY A 67 -3.75 0.90 -12.49
N LEU A 68 -3.73 1.68 -13.58
CA LEU A 68 -4.94 2.00 -14.34
C LEU A 68 -5.23 0.86 -15.34
N SER A 69 -6.39 0.21 -15.22
CA SER A 69 -6.76 -0.95 -16.04
C SER A 69 -5.76 -2.12 -15.97
N GLU A 70 -4.86 -2.09 -15.00
CA GLU A 70 -3.90 -3.16 -14.80
C GLU A 70 -4.58 -4.36 -14.13
N SER A 71 -4.22 -5.55 -14.58
CA SER A 71 -4.78 -6.77 -14.00
C SER A 71 -4.35 -6.94 -12.54
N ALA A 72 -5.25 -7.47 -11.71
CA ALA A 72 -4.91 -7.83 -10.33
C ALA A 72 -3.73 -8.81 -10.23
N ARG A 73 -3.50 -9.61 -11.27
CA ARG A 73 -2.36 -10.52 -11.37
C ARG A 73 -1.04 -9.76 -11.49
N ASN A 74 -0.96 -8.73 -12.33
CA ASN A 74 0.27 -7.98 -12.53
C ASN A 74 0.63 -7.18 -11.27
N LEU A 75 -0.34 -6.48 -10.68
CA LEU A 75 -0.13 -5.78 -9.40
C LEU A 75 0.30 -6.75 -8.28
N ALA A 76 -0.21 -7.98 -8.25
CA ALA A 76 0.26 -9.00 -7.31
C ALA A 76 1.69 -9.47 -7.60
N LEU A 77 2.10 -9.55 -8.88
CA LEU A 77 3.49 -9.83 -9.26
C LEU A 77 4.42 -8.69 -8.85
N ASP A 78 3.98 -7.44 -8.96
CA ASP A 78 4.74 -6.28 -8.49
C ASP A 78 4.91 -6.31 -6.98
N ALA A 79 3.84 -6.56 -6.22
CA ALA A 79 3.91 -6.70 -4.77
C ALA A 79 4.86 -7.82 -4.34
N ARG A 80 4.84 -8.97 -5.05
CA ARG A 80 5.80 -10.05 -4.84
C ARG A 80 7.22 -9.64 -5.20
N GLY A 81 7.44 -8.94 -6.31
CA GLY A 81 8.75 -8.42 -6.69
C GLY A 81 9.35 -7.54 -5.60
N TRP A 82 8.57 -6.60 -5.07
CA TRP A 82 9.01 -5.75 -3.96
C TRP A 82 9.30 -6.52 -2.67
N LEU A 83 8.46 -7.50 -2.30
CA LEU A 83 8.56 -8.18 -1.02
C LEU A 83 9.51 -9.39 -1.02
N GLU A 84 9.52 -10.18 -2.08
CA GLU A 84 10.17 -11.50 -2.13
C GLU A 84 11.57 -11.46 -2.77
N THR A 85 11.93 -10.37 -3.48
CA THR A 85 13.25 -10.28 -4.11
C THR A 85 14.36 -10.32 -3.07
N SER A 86 15.36 -11.17 -3.32
CA SER A 86 16.54 -11.29 -2.46
C SER A 86 17.23 -9.93 -2.31
N SER A 87 17.57 -9.54 -1.08
CA SER A 87 18.06 -8.20 -0.69
C SER A 87 17.02 -7.09 -0.57
N SER A 88 15.72 -7.34 -0.83
CA SER A 88 14.70 -6.34 -0.53
C SER A 88 14.59 -6.08 0.98
N SER A 89 14.46 -4.81 1.33
CA SER A 89 14.11 -4.36 2.68
C SER A 89 12.63 -4.04 2.85
N VAL A 90 11.86 -4.01 1.75
CA VAL A 90 10.44 -3.65 1.77
C VAL A 90 9.67 -4.60 2.68
N LYS A 91 8.85 -4.05 3.56
CA LYS A 91 8.05 -4.78 4.55
C LYS A 91 6.56 -4.69 4.28
N LEU A 92 6.15 -3.66 3.54
CA LEU A 92 4.76 -3.35 3.23
C LEU A 92 4.65 -2.92 1.78
N VAL A 93 3.65 -3.45 1.06
CA VAL A 93 3.27 -2.94 -0.26
C VAL A 93 1.77 -2.69 -0.27
N VAL A 94 1.34 -1.58 -0.86
CA VAL A 94 -0.06 -1.33 -1.21
C VAL A 94 -0.20 -1.27 -2.72
N THR A 95 -1.10 -2.09 -3.27
CA THR A 95 -1.45 -2.00 -4.71
C THR A 95 -2.81 -1.34 -4.86
N ILE A 96 -2.93 -0.38 -5.77
CA ILE A 96 -4.15 0.36 -6.06
C ILE A 96 -4.54 0.10 -7.51
N SER A 97 -5.59 -0.67 -7.73
CA SER A 97 -6.14 -0.93 -9.06
C SER A 97 -7.30 0.03 -9.33
N ILE A 98 -7.18 0.84 -10.36
CA ILE A 98 -8.20 1.79 -10.79
C ILE A 98 -8.86 1.24 -12.05
N LYS A 99 -10.17 1.02 -11.98
CA LYS A 99 -10.95 0.63 -13.15
C LYS A 99 -11.15 1.84 -14.06
N GLN A 100 -10.74 1.75 -15.32
CA GLN A 100 -10.82 2.89 -16.25
C GLN A 100 -12.25 3.29 -16.60
N ASP A 101 -13.12 2.32 -16.84
CA ASP A 101 -14.48 2.55 -17.38
C ASP A 101 -15.59 2.46 -16.33
N GLY A 102 -15.27 2.64 -15.04
CA GLY A 102 -16.29 2.65 -14.00
C GLY A 102 -15.76 3.05 -12.63
N PRO A 103 -16.65 3.52 -11.73
CA PRO A 103 -16.26 4.05 -10.43
C PRO A 103 -15.95 2.92 -9.46
N GLU A 104 -14.82 2.24 -9.68
CA GLU A 104 -14.31 1.17 -8.84
C GLU A 104 -12.79 1.30 -8.67
N ILE A 105 -12.34 1.25 -7.42
CA ILE A 105 -10.93 1.19 -7.04
C ILE A 105 -10.75 0.05 -6.05
N ILE A 106 -9.70 -0.74 -6.23
CA ILE A 106 -9.35 -1.84 -5.34
C ILE A 106 -8.00 -1.58 -4.72
N LEU A 107 -7.96 -1.49 -3.39
CA LEU A 107 -6.73 -1.43 -2.62
C LEU A 107 -6.42 -2.82 -2.04
N ARG A 108 -5.16 -3.23 -2.09
CA ARG A 108 -4.67 -4.41 -1.38
C ARG A 108 -3.41 -4.08 -0.62
N ARG A 109 -3.35 -4.55 0.63
CA ARG A 109 -2.16 -4.50 1.48
C ARG A 109 -1.46 -5.85 1.41
N TRP A 110 -0.16 -5.84 1.18
CA TRP A 110 0.68 -7.03 1.04
C TRP A 110 1.84 -7.00 2.02
N GLU A 111 2.09 -8.15 2.64
CA GLU A 111 3.15 -8.33 3.63
C GLU A 111 3.79 -9.70 3.46
N LEU A 112 5.06 -9.85 3.85
CA LEU A 112 5.69 -11.16 3.96
C LEU A 112 5.12 -11.93 5.16
N PHE A 113 4.67 -13.15 4.90
CA PHE A 113 4.32 -14.11 5.94
C PHE A 113 5.38 -15.20 6.02
N PRO A 114 5.76 -15.65 7.22
CA PRO A 114 6.52 -16.87 7.38
C PRO A 114 5.77 -18.04 6.70
N GLY A 115 6.52 -18.95 6.07
CA GLY A 115 5.97 -20.24 5.63
C GLY A 115 5.24 -20.91 6.80
N ARG A 116 4.04 -21.45 6.56
CA ARG A 116 3.22 -22.02 7.64
C ARG A 116 4.01 -23.12 8.37
N TYR A 117 3.86 -23.15 9.70
CA TYR A 117 4.18 -24.30 10.54
C TYR A 117 3.36 -25.51 10.07
N GLY A 118 3.94 -26.32 9.20
CA GLY A 118 3.32 -27.52 8.64
C GLY A 118 4.39 -28.32 7.91
N ASN A 119 4.95 -29.30 8.61
CA ASN A 119 6.08 -30.14 8.23
C ASN A 119 7.37 -29.38 7.93
N VAL A 120 8.24 -29.36 8.95
CA VAL A 120 9.61 -28.85 8.90
C VAL A 120 10.40 -29.63 7.83
N THR A 121 10.35 -29.15 6.61
CA THR A 121 11.54 -29.09 5.76
C THR A 121 12.06 -27.67 5.87
N ARG A 122 13.38 -27.54 5.95
CA ARG A 122 14.13 -26.32 6.29
C ARG A 122 14.05 -25.20 5.22
N SER A 123 13.03 -25.21 4.35
CA SER A 123 13.11 -24.71 2.98
C SER A 123 11.89 -23.97 2.43
N SER A 124 10.91 -23.56 3.25
CA SER A 124 9.84 -22.68 2.75
C SER A 124 10.21 -21.21 2.98
N PRO A 125 10.66 -20.47 1.95
CA PRO A 125 10.93 -19.03 2.10
C PRO A 125 9.64 -18.28 2.46
N PRO A 126 9.74 -17.15 3.17
CA PRO A 126 8.60 -16.25 3.35
C PRO A 126 8.00 -15.88 1.99
N SER A 127 6.67 -15.75 1.94
CA SER A 127 5.98 -15.35 0.71
C SER A 127 5.02 -14.20 1.01
N ALA A 128 4.89 -13.30 0.03
CA ALA A 128 3.98 -12.19 0.06
C ALA A 128 2.54 -12.68 0.06
N ARG A 129 1.76 -12.19 1.02
CA ARG A 129 0.33 -12.46 1.13
C ARG A 129 -0.44 -11.15 1.17
N CYS A 130 -1.60 -11.16 0.54
CA CYS A 130 -2.59 -10.09 0.68
C CYS A 130 -3.17 -10.17 2.10
N THR A 131 -2.90 -9.16 2.92
CA THR A 131 -3.36 -9.07 4.32
C THR A 131 -4.52 -8.12 4.52
N ALA A 132 -4.86 -7.32 3.51
CA ALA A 132 -6.11 -6.58 3.46
C ALA A 132 -6.54 -6.38 2.02
N PHE A 133 -7.84 -6.35 1.80
CA PHE A 133 -8.49 -6.04 0.53
C PHE A 133 -9.59 -5.03 0.80
N LEU A 134 -9.62 -3.94 0.04
CA LEU A 134 -10.70 -2.97 0.07
C LEU A 134 -11.18 -2.70 -1.35
N LYS A 135 -12.50 -2.66 -1.51
CA LYS A 135 -13.21 -2.24 -2.70
C LYS A 135 -13.92 -0.92 -2.40
N LEU A 136 -13.56 0.09 -3.16
CA LEU A 136 -14.20 1.40 -3.17
C LEU A 136 -15.05 1.44 -4.43
N SER A 137 -16.34 1.70 -4.28
CA SER A 137 -17.25 1.73 -5.43
C SER A 137 -18.34 2.77 -5.27
N ARG A 138 -18.84 3.30 -6.38
CA ARG A 138 -20.01 4.18 -6.39
C ARG A 138 -21.18 3.53 -7.11
N ILE A 139 -22.33 3.52 -6.45
CA ILE A 139 -23.60 3.03 -6.98
C ILE A 139 -24.68 4.03 -6.58
N ASN A 140 -25.54 4.44 -7.53
CA ASN A 140 -26.65 5.38 -7.27
C ASN A 140 -26.22 6.64 -6.50
N ASN A 141 -25.15 7.29 -6.95
CA ASN A 141 -24.53 8.47 -6.31
C ASN A 141 -24.04 8.27 -4.87
N THR A 142 -23.96 7.03 -4.39
CA THR A 142 -23.45 6.71 -3.07
C THR A 142 -22.11 6.01 -3.20
N THR A 143 -21.06 6.62 -2.66
CA THR A 143 -19.73 6.03 -2.55
C THR A 143 -19.64 5.18 -1.28
N SER A 144 -19.19 3.94 -1.42
CA SER A 144 -19.06 2.98 -0.31
C SER A 144 -17.70 2.30 -0.33
N VAL A 145 -17.19 1.97 0.86
CA VAL A 145 -15.99 1.16 1.06
C VAL A 145 -16.42 -0.16 1.69
N THR A 146 -15.97 -1.27 1.12
CA THR A 146 -16.09 -2.60 1.73
C THR A 146 -14.75 -3.30 1.68
N GLY A 147 -14.50 -4.21 2.61
CA GLY A 147 -13.20 -4.86 2.65
C GLY A 147 -13.08 -5.88 3.75
N GLU A 148 -11.94 -6.55 3.72
CA GLU A 148 -11.53 -7.58 4.66
C GLU A 148 -10.07 -7.35 5.05
N SER A 149 -9.76 -7.55 6.32
CA SER A 149 -8.40 -7.60 6.84
C SER A 149 -8.13 -8.97 7.44
N TYR A 150 -6.92 -9.48 7.21
CA TYR A 150 -6.45 -10.73 7.76
C TYR A 150 -5.39 -10.44 8.83
N MET A 151 -5.72 -10.76 10.07
CA MET A 151 -4.80 -10.64 11.20
C MET A 151 -4.88 -11.91 12.07
N ASN A 152 -3.73 -12.44 12.46
CA ASN A 152 -3.61 -13.55 13.41
C ASN A 152 -4.44 -14.80 13.08
N GLY A 153 -4.64 -15.12 11.79
CA GLY A 153 -5.44 -16.28 11.40
C GLY A 153 -6.92 -15.99 11.16
N THR A 154 -7.38 -14.77 11.47
CA THR A 154 -8.79 -14.38 11.41
C THR A 154 -8.99 -13.31 10.33
N THR A 155 -10.02 -13.51 9.51
CA THR A 155 -10.50 -12.50 8.56
C THR A 155 -11.62 -11.70 9.21
N THR A 156 -11.51 -10.38 9.23
CA THR A 156 -12.53 -9.47 9.75
C THR A 156 -12.91 -8.45 8.69
N THR A 157 -14.19 -8.09 8.61
CA THR A 157 -14.64 -7.01 7.73
C THR A 157 -14.05 -5.67 8.17
N THR A 158 -13.73 -4.81 7.20
CA THR A 158 -13.20 -3.47 7.46
C THR A 158 -13.67 -2.49 6.40
N THR A 159 -13.72 -1.21 6.76
CA THR A 159 -13.96 -0.07 5.87
C THR A 159 -12.81 0.92 5.88
N GLN A 160 -11.71 0.60 6.56
CA GLN A 160 -10.50 1.44 6.65
C GLN A 160 -9.26 0.65 6.25
N LEU A 161 -8.24 1.35 5.77
CA LEU A 161 -6.94 0.77 5.46
C LEU A 161 -5.96 1.08 6.59
N ASP A 162 -5.59 0.06 7.35
CA ASP A 162 -4.56 0.14 8.38
C ASP A 162 -3.18 -0.20 7.81
N LEU A 163 -2.19 0.65 8.03
CA LEU A 163 -0.81 0.44 7.60
C LEU A 163 0.10 0.32 8.83
N PRO A 164 0.75 -0.85 9.06
CA PRO A 164 1.54 -1.06 10.26
C PRO A 164 2.70 -0.07 10.38
N PHE A 165 2.74 0.69 11.48
CA PHE A 165 3.74 1.74 11.72
C PHE A 165 5.15 1.18 11.62
N ALA A 166 5.41 0.07 12.30
CA ALA A 166 6.73 -0.54 12.36
C ALA A 166 7.24 -1.02 11.01
N LYS A 167 6.34 -1.27 10.04
CA LYS A 167 6.70 -1.67 8.67
C LYS A 167 7.02 -0.47 7.77
N ILE A 168 6.59 0.73 8.15
CA ILE A 168 6.91 1.97 7.44
C ILE A 168 8.15 2.62 8.07
N VAL A 169 8.14 2.82 9.39
CA VAL A 169 9.21 3.54 10.12
C VAL A 169 10.41 2.64 10.45
N GLY A 170 10.24 1.31 10.37
CA GLY A 170 11.35 0.36 10.62
C GLY A 170 11.66 0.12 12.09
N ARG A 171 10.83 0.62 13.01
CA ARG A 171 10.93 0.44 14.47
C ARG A 171 9.54 0.38 15.11
N PRO A 172 9.37 -0.25 16.30
CA PRO A 172 8.11 -0.17 17.02
C PRO A 172 7.77 1.28 17.41
N PRO A 173 6.48 1.57 17.66
CA PRO A 173 6.07 2.79 18.34
C PRO A 173 6.77 2.91 19.71
N HIS A 174 7.32 4.08 20.03
CA HIS A 174 7.88 4.42 21.35
C HIS A 174 7.35 5.74 21.90
N GLN A 175 6.73 6.58 21.07
CA GLN A 175 6.07 7.81 21.51
C GLN A 175 4.56 7.59 21.68
N PRO A 176 3.89 8.31 22.61
CA PRO A 176 2.46 8.13 22.87
C PRO A 176 1.53 8.34 21.67
N LEU A 177 1.95 9.15 20.69
CA LEU A 177 1.16 9.44 19.50
C LEU A 177 1.38 8.42 18.37
N GLU A 178 2.46 7.66 18.41
CA GLU A 178 2.82 6.69 17.37
C GLU A 178 1.91 5.47 17.43
N ARG A 179 1.36 5.12 16.27
CA ARG A 179 0.38 4.05 16.08
C ARG A 179 0.37 3.63 14.62
N ASP A 180 -0.29 2.52 14.30
CA ASP A 180 -0.54 2.16 12.91
C ASP A 180 -1.32 3.29 12.20
N LEU A 181 -0.95 3.58 10.95
CA LEU A 181 -1.59 4.64 10.18
C LEU A 181 -2.96 4.16 9.76
N VAL A 182 -3.98 4.99 9.96
CA VAL A 182 -5.37 4.64 9.64
C VAL A 182 -5.89 5.56 8.54
N ILE A 183 -6.09 5.00 7.35
CA ILE A 183 -6.84 5.69 6.29
C ILE A 183 -8.31 5.30 6.43
N SER A 184 -9.06 6.13 7.17
CA SER A 184 -10.47 5.93 7.49
C SER A 184 -11.38 5.78 6.27
N ASP A 185 -12.57 5.18 6.45
CA ASP A 185 -13.65 5.11 5.46
C ASP A 185 -13.90 6.47 4.78
N GLN A 186 -14.05 7.54 5.56
CA GLN A 186 -14.28 8.89 5.02
C GLN A 186 -13.17 9.35 4.07
N LYS A 187 -11.89 9.22 4.49
CA LYS A 187 -10.72 9.57 3.67
C LYS A 187 -10.65 8.72 2.40
N LEU A 188 -10.99 7.43 2.49
CA LEU A 188 -11.04 6.53 1.33
C LEU A 188 -12.14 6.92 0.34
N ARG A 189 -13.33 7.31 0.80
CA ARG A 189 -14.39 7.81 -0.07
C ARG A 189 -13.96 9.07 -0.82
N GLN A 190 -13.37 10.04 -0.11
CA GLN A 190 -12.85 11.28 -0.71
C GLN A 190 -11.74 11.00 -1.73
N PHE A 191 -10.81 10.10 -1.38
CA PHE A 191 -9.77 9.63 -2.28
C PHE A 191 -10.33 9.07 -3.59
N ALA A 192 -11.34 8.19 -3.51
CA ALA A 192 -11.95 7.60 -4.70
C ALA A 192 -12.73 8.63 -5.53
N GLU A 193 -13.50 9.51 -4.89
CA GLU A 193 -14.26 10.54 -5.60
C GLU A 193 -13.36 11.50 -6.38
N HIS A 194 -12.23 11.92 -5.82
CA HIS A 194 -11.25 12.72 -6.55
C HIS A 194 -10.74 12.03 -7.82
N ILE A 195 -10.44 10.73 -7.75
CA ILE A 195 -9.97 9.95 -8.89
C ILE A 195 -11.08 9.80 -9.94
N TRP A 196 -12.32 9.50 -9.52
CA TRP A 196 -13.45 9.35 -10.45
C TRP A 196 -13.85 10.67 -11.12
N THR A 197 -13.72 11.81 -10.45
CA THR A 197 -13.84 13.13 -11.08
C THR A 197 -12.76 13.33 -12.16
N ALA A 198 -11.52 12.94 -11.90
CA ALA A 198 -10.46 12.98 -12.93
C ALA A 198 -10.72 12.03 -14.11
N GLN A 199 -11.43 10.92 -13.88
CA GLN A 199 -11.92 10.01 -14.93
C GLN A 199 -13.17 10.51 -15.65
N ARG A 200 -13.77 11.63 -15.18
CA ARG A 200 -15.06 12.18 -15.67
C ARG A 200 -16.23 11.22 -15.49
N LEU A 201 -16.22 10.45 -14.40
CA LEU A 201 -17.30 9.53 -14.02
C LEU A 201 -18.28 10.15 -13.00
N LEU A 202 -17.91 11.32 -12.45
CA LEU A 202 -18.72 12.17 -11.57
C LEU A 202 -18.86 13.54 -12.23
#